data_AF-A0A3E3DYS0-F1
#
_entry.id   AF-A0A3E3DYS0-F1
#
_cell.length_a   1.000
_cell.length_b   1.000
_cell.length_c   1.000
_cell.angle_alpha   90.00
_cell.angle_beta   90.00
_cell.angle_gamma   90.00
#
_symmetry.space_group_name_H-M   'P 1'
#
loop_
_entity.id
_entity.type
_entity.pdbx_description
1 polymer ?
#
loop_
_entity_poly.entity_id
_entity_poly.type
_entity_poly.pdbx_seq_one_letter_code
_entity_poly.pdbx_strand_id
1 'polypeptide(L)'
;MKKQDLYNGDIVQLRDGEKYIVLKNANFFNTFDDVLIGLETGLNCPLNEYDDDLYIKPRGLSTLDIVKVCSCEYVGYNIQKHIIGNDTEDLWTWEREDDEA
;
A
#
# COMPACT_ATOMS: atom_id res chain seq x y z
N MET A 1 8.22 3.30 8.48
CA MET A 1 6.83 2.90 8.76
C MET A 1 6.80 1.44 9.17
N LYS A 2 5.83 1.02 9.99
CA LYS A 2 5.57 -0.37 10.37
C LYS A 2 4.19 -0.81 9.88
N LYS A 3 3.94 -2.12 9.81
CA LYS A 3 2.64 -2.71 9.41
C LYS A 3 1.45 -2.23 10.24
N GLN A 4 1.67 -1.97 11.53
CA GLN A 4 0.63 -1.45 12.43
C GLN A 4 0.25 0.01 12.12
N ASP A 5 1.11 0.75 11.41
CA ASP A 5 0.87 2.15 11.08
C ASP A 5 0.01 2.30 9.80
N LEU A 6 -0.35 1.19 9.15
CA LEU A 6 -1.23 1.18 7.98
C LEU A 6 -2.70 1.29 8.41
N TYR A 7 -3.41 2.22 7.81
CA TYR A 7 -4.83 2.47 8.04
C TYR A 7 -5.70 1.96 6.88
N ASN A 8 -7.00 1.83 7.17
CA ASN A 8 -8.00 1.56 6.15
C ASN A 8 -7.97 2.64 5.06
N GLY A 9 -7.83 2.21 3.81
CA GLY A 9 -7.82 3.07 2.63
C GLY A 9 -6.44 3.58 2.22
N ASP A 10 -5.37 3.32 2.98
CA ASP A 10 -4.01 3.68 2.56
C ASP A 10 -3.67 3.00 1.24
N ILE A 11 -2.99 3.70 0.35
CA ILE A 11 -2.43 3.15 -0.88
C ILE A 11 -0.97 2.81 -0.64
N VAL A 12 -0.58 1.58 -0.97
CA VAL A 12 0.80 1.12 -0.91
C VAL A 12 1.29 0.81 -2.32
N GLN A 13 2.58 1.07 -2.57
CA GLN A 13 3.25 0.63 -3.79
C GLN A 13 4.26 -0.45 -3.45
N LEU A 14 4.20 -1.55 -4.20
CA LEU A 14 5.17 -2.62 -4.13
C LEU A 14 6.42 -2.26 -4.94
N ARG A 15 7.54 -2.96 -4.70
CA ARG A 15 8.81 -2.69 -5.37
C ARG A 15 8.75 -2.87 -6.89
N ASP A 16 7.91 -3.77 -7.38
CA ASP A 16 7.64 -3.94 -8.81
C ASP A 16 6.81 -2.79 -9.44
N GLY A 17 6.35 -1.85 -8.62
CA GLY A 17 5.60 -0.66 -9.03
C GLY A 17 4.08 -0.81 -8.90
N GLU A 18 3.57 -2.02 -8.64
CA GLU A 18 2.14 -2.28 -8.48
C GLU A 18 1.56 -1.57 -7.25
N LYS A 19 0.34 -1.04 -7.39
CA LYS A 19 -0.34 -0.25 -6.34
C LYS A 19 -1.52 -1.00 -5.76
N TYR A 20 -1.66 -0.98 -4.44
CA TYR A 20 -2.70 -1.68 -3.69
C TYR A 20 -3.35 -0.76 -2.67
N ILE A 21 -4.64 -0.98 -2.36
CA ILE A 21 -5.34 -0.34 -1.24
C ILE A 21 -5.38 -1.27 -0.03
N VAL A 22 -5.10 -0.73 1.15
CA VAL A 22 -5.17 -1.44 2.44
C VAL A 22 -6.62 -1.47 2.92
N LEU A 23 -7.12 -2.68 3.21
CA LEU A 23 -8.41 -2.89 3.88
C LEU A 23 -8.19 -3.73 5.15
N LYS A 24 -8.38 -3.12 6.31
CA LYS A 24 -8.36 -3.72 7.64
C LYS A 24 -9.73 -4.30 7.99
N ASN A 25 -9.74 -5.49 8.59
CA ASN A 25 -10.96 -6.17 9.02
C ASN A 25 -12.00 -6.29 7.88
N ALA A 26 -11.54 -6.63 6.68
CA ALA A 26 -12.41 -6.81 5.51
C ALA A 26 -13.12 -8.17 5.59
N ASN A 27 -14.43 -8.18 5.35
CA ASN A 27 -15.20 -9.43 5.28
C ASN A 27 -15.00 -10.08 3.90
N PHE A 28 -14.05 -11.00 3.80
CA PHE A 28 -13.81 -11.82 2.62
C PHE A 28 -14.20 -13.26 2.92
N PHE A 29 -15.09 -13.84 2.11
CA PHE A 29 -15.48 -15.26 2.25
C PHE A 29 -15.90 -15.70 3.68
N ASN A 30 -16.53 -14.80 4.43
CA ASN A 30 -16.93 -14.99 5.83
C ASN A 30 -15.77 -15.04 6.85
N THR A 31 -14.56 -14.63 6.46
CA THR A 31 -13.47 -14.31 7.37
C THR A 31 -13.21 -12.81 7.39
N PHE A 32 -12.80 -12.31 8.55
CA PHE A 32 -12.41 -10.92 8.73
C PHE A 32 -10.89 -10.86 8.73
N ASP A 33 -10.32 -10.37 7.64
CA ASP A 33 -8.88 -10.33 7.45
C ASP A 33 -8.42 -8.95 6.98
N ASP A 34 -7.18 -8.61 7.35
CA ASP A 34 -6.48 -7.47 6.77
C ASP A 34 -5.93 -7.87 5.40
N VAL A 35 -6.30 -7.13 4.36
CA VAL A 35 -5.96 -7.45 2.97
C VAL A 35 -5.49 -6.21 2.21
N LEU A 36 -4.63 -6.44 1.22
CA LEU A 36 -4.30 -5.51 0.16
C LEU A 36 -5.12 -5.89 -1.07
N ILE A 37 -5.74 -4.92 -1.74
CA ILE A 37 -6.45 -5.14 -3.01
C ILE A 37 -5.74 -4.35 -4.11
N GLY A 38 -5.30 -5.05 -5.16
CA GLY A 38 -4.61 -4.43 -6.30
C GLY A 38 -5.54 -3.45 -7.01
N LEU A 39 -5.08 -2.22 -7.22
CA LEU A 39 -5.89 -1.16 -7.82
C LEU A 39 -6.18 -1.44 -9.31
N GLU A 40 -5.25 -2.06 -10.02
CA GLU A 40 -5.43 -2.41 -11.44
C GLU A 40 -6.05 -3.80 -11.62
N THR A 41 -5.58 -4.78 -10.85
CA THR A 41 -5.91 -6.20 -11.07
C THR A 41 -7.08 -6.69 -10.23
N GLY A 42 -7.43 -6.00 -9.13
CA GLY A 42 -8.39 -6.47 -8.14
C GLY A 42 -7.93 -7.69 -7.33
N LEU A 43 -6.67 -8.13 -7.51
CA LEU A 43 -6.10 -9.26 -6.79
C LEU A 43 -6.00 -8.95 -5.30
N ASN A 44 -6.36 -9.91 -4.46
CA ASN A 44 -6.25 -9.78 -3.02
C ASN A 44 -4.96 -10.44 -2.51
N CYS A 45 -4.22 -9.73 -1.67
CA CYS A 45 -3.02 -10.23 -0.99
C CYS A 45 -3.21 -10.04 0.53
N PRO A 46 -3.21 -11.12 1.34
CA PRO A 46 -3.34 -11.00 2.79
C PRO A 46 -2.19 -10.19 3.40
N LEU A 47 -2.51 -9.26 4.30
CA LEU A 47 -1.50 -8.41 4.94
C LEU A 47 -0.62 -9.19 5.94
N ASN A 48 -1.08 -10.35 6.41
CA ASN A 48 -0.31 -11.22 7.31
C ASN A 48 0.91 -11.88 6.63
N GLU A 49 0.93 -11.93 5.30
CA GLU A 49 2.09 -12.33 4.50
C GLU A 49 3.24 -11.34 4.66
N TYR A 50 2.99 -10.13 5.17
CA TYR A 50 4.01 -9.15 5.47
C TYR A 50 4.41 -9.19 6.94
N ASP A 51 5.70 -9.00 7.19
CA ASP A 51 6.20 -8.76 8.53
C ASP A 51 5.94 -7.32 8.98
N ASP A 52 6.39 -6.98 10.18
CA ASP A 52 6.10 -5.68 10.79
C ASP A 52 6.87 -4.54 10.11
N ASP A 53 7.92 -4.84 9.35
CA ASP A 53 8.73 -3.89 8.58
C ASP A 53 8.25 -3.77 7.12
N LEU A 54 7.11 -4.40 6.79
CA LEU A 54 6.50 -4.42 5.47
C LEU A 54 7.31 -5.18 4.41
N TYR A 55 8.13 -6.16 4.82
CA TYR A 55 8.71 -7.14 3.88
C TYR A 55 7.74 -8.29 3.69
N ILE A 56 7.63 -8.79 2.46
CA ILE A 56 6.89 -10.03 2.20
C ILE A 56 7.64 -11.22 2.84
N LYS A 57 6.89 -12.17 3.40
CA LYS A 57 7.44 -13.40 3.97
C LYS A 57 7.46 -14.52 2.94
N PRO A 58 8.49 -15.39 2.95
CA PRO A 58 9.77 -15.19 3.64
C PRO A 58 10.58 -14.06 2.96
N ARG A 59 11.37 -13.33 3.75
CA ARG A 59 12.26 -12.25 3.24
C ARG A 59 13.18 -12.85 2.16
N GLY A 60 12.94 -12.50 0.90
CA GLY A 60 13.58 -13.13 -0.27
C GLY A 60 12.83 -12.91 -1.59
N LEU A 61 11.56 -12.53 -1.54
CA LEU A 61 10.76 -12.09 -2.69
C LEU A 61 10.70 -10.55 -2.74
N SER A 62 11.85 -9.90 -2.90
CA SER A 62 11.97 -8.43 -2.73
C SER A 62 11.07 -7.59 -3.65
N THR A 63 10.62 -8.14 -4.78
CA THR A 63 9.76 -7.45 -5.76
C THR A 63 8.38 -7.12 -5.20
N LEU A 64 7.89 -7.89 -4.23
CA LEU A 64 6.58 -7.69 -3.62
C LEU A 64 6.66 -6.90 -2.31
N ASP A 65 7.83 -6.42 -1.92
CA ASP A 65 7.96 -5.59 -0.73
C ASP A 65 7.20 -4.27 -0.89
N ILE A 66 6.51 -3.83 0.16
CA ILE A 66 5.90 -2.50 0.17
C ILE A 66 7.02 -1.47 0.38
N VAL A 67 7.22 -0.62 -0.63
CA VAL A 67 8.30 0.38 -0.64
C VAL A 67 7.79 1.81 -0.51
N LYS A 68 6.51 2.06 -0.81
CA LYS A 68 5.89 3.37 -0.59
C LYS A 68 4.51 3.23 0.02
N VAL A 69 4.13 4.20 0.85
CA VAL A 69 2.80 4.30 1.45
C VAL A 69 2.30 5.73 1.27
N CYS A 70 1.02 5.84 0.99
CA CYS A 70 0.28 7.05 0.74
C CYS A 70 -1.04 6.96 1.53
N SER A 71 -1.35 7.97 2.35
CA SER A 71 -2.53 7.90 3.20
C SER A 71 -3.84 8.14 2.43
N CYS A 72 -4.95 7.57 2.90
CA CYS A 72 -6.26 7.82 2.26
C CYS A 72 -6.69 9.30 2.29
N GLU A 73 -6.30 10.05 3.32
CA GLU A 73 -6.49 11.50 3.42
C GLU A 73 -5.78 12.22 2.26
N TYR A 74 -4.62 11.70 1.86
CA TYR A 74 -3.88 12.18 0.71
C TYR A 74 -4.57 11.81 -0.62
N VAL A 75 -5.15 10.62 -0.75
CA VAL A 75 -5.93 10.22 -1.94
C VAL A 75 -7.12 11.17 -2.14
N GLY A 76 -7.86 11.48 -1.07
CA GLY A 76 -8.95 12.47 -1.12
C GLY A 76 -8.46 13.85 -1.54
N TYR A 77 -7.34 14.30 -0.96
CA TYR A 77 -6.71 15.57 -1.33
C TYR A 77 -6.21 15.59 -2.79
N ASN A 78 -5.82 14.44 -3.35
CA ASN A 78 -5.31 14.35 -4.73
C ASN A 78 -6.38 14.17 -5.78
N ILE A 79 -7.46 13.43 -5.47
CA ILE A 79 -8.69 13.47 -6.28
C ILE A 79 -9.16 14.93 -6.37
N GLN A 80 -9.18 15.64 -5.24
CA GLN A 80 -9.54 17.05 -5.21
C GLN A 80 -8.58 17.92 -6.05
N LYS A 81 -7.26 17.70 -5.97
CA LYS A 81 -6.26 18.42 -6.77
C LYS A 81 -6.29 18.10 -8.27
N HIS A 82 -6.59 16.86 -8.66
CA HIS A 82 -6.72 16.45 -10.07
C HIS A 82 -8.00 17.01 -10.70
N ILE A 83 -9.08 17.17 -9.93
CA ILE A 83 -10.27 17.91 -10.37
C ILE A 83 -9.98 19.42 -10.49
N ILE A 84 -9.09 19.96 -9.66
CA ILE A 84 -8.77 21.40 -9.61
C ILE A 84 -7.55 21.78 -10.49
N GLY A 85 -6.93 20.82 -11.18
CA GLY A 85 -6.01 21.08 -12.29
C GLY A 85 -4.63 21.59 -11.88
N ASN A 86 -3.96 20.93 -10.93
CA ASN A 86 -2.54 21.15 -10.70
C ASN A 86 -1.75 19.84 -10.78
N ASP A 87 -0.95 19.72 -11.85
CA ASP A 87 0.13 18.75 -11.99
C ASP A 87 1.05 18.87 -10.78
N THR A 88 0.93 17.93 -9.84
CA THR A 88 1.92 17.75 -8.77
C THR A 88 2.11 16.26 -8.56
N GLU A 89 3.40 15.90 -8.47
CA GLU A 89 3.97 14.56 -8.30
C GLU A 89 3.18 13.66 -7.33
N ASP A 90 3.20 12.35 -7.54
CA ASP A 90 2.71 11.36 -6.58
C ASP A 90 3.40 11.62 -5.22
N LEU A 91 2.74 12.27 -4.24
CA LEU A 91 3.33 12.55 -2.93
C LEU A 91 3.06 11.36 -2.00
N TRP A 92 4.09 10.55 -1.84
CA TRP A 92 4.13 9.47 -0.87
C TRP A 92 4.34 10.03 0.54
N THR A 93 3.60 9.52 1.53
CA THR A 93 3.76 9.94 2.94
C THR A 93 4.90 9.21 3.62
N TRP A 94 5.30 8.08 3.06
CA TRP A 94 6.49 7.34 3.43
C TRP A 94 7.06 6.64 2.20
N GLU A 95 8.37 6.71 2.06
CA GLU A 95 9.15 5.93 1.10
C GLU A 95 10.25 5.18 1.87
N ARG A 96 10.50 3.94 1.46
CA ARG A 96 11.64 3.16 1.92
C ARG A 96 12.87 3.62 1.14
N GLU A 97 13.96 3.91 1.84
CA GLU A 97 15.26 4.07 1.18
C GLU A 97 15.58 2.76 0.44
N ASP A 98 15.91 2.86 -0.84
CA ASP A 98 16.59 1.74 -1.48
C ASP A 98 17.93 1.60 -0.75
N ASP A 99 18.18 0.44 -0.16
CA ASP A 99 19.54 0.09 0.24
C ASP A 99 20.36 0.11 -1.07
N GLU A 100 21.01 1.24 -1.35
CA GLU A 100 21.96 1.39 -2.45
C GLU A 100 23.01 0.28 -2.28
N ALA A 101 22.96 -0.70 -3.18
CA ALA A 101 24.00 -1.71 -3.34
C ALA A 101 25.06 -1.24 -4.34
#